data_AF-A0A6L7W880-F1
#
_entry.id   AF-A0A6L7W880-F1
#
_cell.length_a   1.000
_cell.length_b   1.000
_cell.length_c   1.000
_cell.angle_alpha   90.00
_cell.angle_beta   90.00
_cell.angle_gamma   90.00
#
_symmetry.space_group_name_H-M   'P 1'
#
loop_
_entity.id
_entity.type
_entity.pdbx_description
1 polymer ?
#
loop_
_entity_poly.entity_id
_entity_poly.type
_entity_poly.pdbx_seq_one_letter_code
_entity_poly.pdbx_strand_id
1 'polypeptide(L)'
;MPKLNLPYEFISVQLAFARRMSELSHRPLEDTLIDCTMLRTLLNIRVTKETAQESEAWQSFLRGLRNASEPNRWAYDHYLEREKDEPPINAQDGFGCFWYSYPFRNEPRVRLHFRNADTSGKGALSLERVGVRRHELTRLLRDVREKHPEAETVRGGSWLYNIDAYRRLFPLEYLASTKPVGYELEFWALWGQFLRGGFRPDIEAINRFQTAIAIADSPEECERCFTYEVLRPECDIQHFYRHFKILNI
;
A
#
# COMPACT_ATOMS: atom_id res chain seq x y z
N MET A 1 7.94 -10.58 -15.89
CA MET A 1 8.01 -9.80 -14.63
C MET A 1 7.20 -10.55 -13.58
N PRO A 2 7.57 -10.53 -12.29
CA PRO A 2 6.84 -11.29 -11.29
C PRO A 2 5.42 -10.72 -11.17
N LYS A 3 4.47 -11.63 -11.35
CA LYS A 3 3.09 -11.55 -10.89
C LYS A 3 3.08 -11.21 -9.39
N LEU A 4 2.11 -10.44 -8.92
CA LEU A 4 1.90 -10.19 -7.49
C LEU A 4 1.49 -11.52 -6.83
N ASN A 5 2.45 -12.40 -6.55
CA ASN A 5 2.14 -13.64 -5.84
C ASN A 5 1.93 -13.33 -4.36
N LEU A 6 0.74 -12.82 -4.04
CA LEU A 6 0.35 -12.48 -2.69
C LEU A 6 -0.02 -13.75 -1.92
N PRO A 7 0.30 -13.82 -0.62
CA PRO A 7 0.07 -15.02 0.16
C PRO A 7 -1.39 -15.11 0.61
N TYR A 8 -1.88 -16.32 0.81
CA TYR A 8 -3.24 -16.61 1.28
C TYR A 8 -3.60 -15.82 2.55
N GLU A 9 -2.65 -15.68 3.46
CA GLU A 9 -2.81 -14.97 4.73
C GLU A 9 -3.12 -13.48 4.53
N PHE A 10 -2.57 -12.87 3.47
CA PHE A 10 -2.79 -11.45 3.15
C PHE A 10 -4.20 -11.17 2.63
N ILE A 11 -4.78 -12.11 1.88
CA ILE A 11 -6.20 -12.03 1.47
C ILE A 11 -7.10 -12.34 2.66
N SER A 12 -6.74 -13.37 3.44
CA SER A 12 -7.54 -13.83 4.58
C SER A 12 -7.68 -12.79 5.70
N VAL A 13 -6.63 -12.04 6.00
CA VAL A 13 -6.67 -11.01 7.05
C VAL A 13 -7.61 -9.85 6.68
N GLN A 14 -7.70 -9.49 5.40
CA GLN A 14 -8.64 -8.48 4.90
C GLN A 14 -10.09 -8.94 5.02
N LEU A 15 -10.38 -10.21 4.72
CA LEU A 15 -11.72 -10.77 4.88
C LEU A 15 -12.13 -10.84 6.35
N ALA A 16 -11.21 -11.22 7.24
CA ALA A 16 -11.47 -11.23 8.69
C ALA A 16 -11.80 -9.83 9.20
N PHE A 17 -11.04 -8.82 8.77
CA PHE A 17 -11.31 -7.43 9.11
C PHE A 17 -12.66 -6.94 8.58
N ALA A 18 -12.98 -7.18 7.30
CA ALA A 18 -14.26 -6.77 6.72
C ALA A 18 -15.46 -7.39 7.44
N ARG A 19 -15.39 -8.68 7.78
CA ARG A 19 -16.43 -9.35 8.58
C ARG A 19 -16.60 -8.70 9.94
N ARG A 20 -15.50 -8.45 10.65
CA ARG A 20 -15.56 -7.79 11.95
C ARG A 20 -16.13 -6.37 11.87
N MET A 21 -15.72 -5.61 10.85
CA MET A 21 -16.28 -4.28 10.58
C MET A 21 -17.77 -4.34 10.27
N SER A 22 -18.21 -5.32 9.47
CA SER A 22 -19.63 -5.53 9.14
C SER A 22 -20.46 -5.81 10.39
N GLU A 23 -19.98 -6.69 11.27
CA GLU A 23 -20.61 -7.00 12.55
C GLU A 23 -20.73 -5.76 13.45
N LEU A 24 -19.63 -5.05 13.67
CA LEU A 24 -19.56 -3.92 14.61
C LEU A 24 -20.28 -2.66 14.12
N SER A 25 -20.34 -2.45 12.80
CA SER A 25 -20.99 -1.27 12.20
C SER A 25 -22.43 -1.53 11.73
N HIS A 26 -22.91 -2.78 11.83
CA HIS A 26 -24.19 -3.23 11.28
C HIS A 26 -24.35 -2.94 9.78
N ARG A 27 -23.23 -2.86 9.05
CA ARG A 27 -23.22 -2.65 7.60
C ARG A 27 -23.17 -3.98 6.87
N PRO A 28 -23.78 -4.10 5.67
CA PRO A 28 -23.64 -5.30 4.86
C PRO A 28 -22.18 -5.65 4.58
N LEU A 29 -21.86 -6.95 4.57
CA LEU A 29 -20.50 -7.42 4.29
C LEU A 29 -20.02 -6.94 2.92
N GLU A 30 -20.88 -6.93 1.90
CA GLU A 30 -20.54 -6.41 0.57
C GLU A 30 -20.00 -4.97 0.59
N ASP A 31 -20.56 -4.10 1.42
CA ASP A 31 -20.14 -2.70 1.53
C ASP A 31 -18.80 -2.58 2.27
N THR A 32 -18.63 -3.34 3.34
CA THR A 32 -17.36 -3.34 4.11
C THR A 32 -16.21 -3.96 3.32
N LEU A 33 -16.48 -4.93 2.43
CA LEU A 33 -15.45 -5.44 1.52
C LEU A 33 -14.95 -4.35 0.56
N ILE A 34 -15.80 -3.41 0.15
CA ILE A 34 -15.42 -2.28 -0.71
C ILE A 34 -14.66 -1.22 0.08
N ASP A 35 -15.20 -0.76 1.21
CA ASP A 35 -14.69 0.41 1.93
C ASP A 35 -13.57 0.09 2.92
N CYS A 36 -13.54 -1.15 3.43
CA CYS A 36 -12.65 -1.55 4.52
C CYS A 36 -11.51 -2.48 4.07
N THR A 37 -11.37 -2.75 2.77
CA THR A 37 -10.28 -3.60 2.25
C THR A 37 -9.75 -3.07 0.92
N MET A 38 -8.62 -3.61 0.49
CA MET A 38 -8.10 -3.34 -0.84
C MET A 38 -8.46 -4.45 -1.87
N LEU A 39 -9.43 -5.33 -1.55
CA LEU A 39 -9.79 -6.49 -2.38
C LEU A 39 -10.25 -6.09 -3.79
N ARG A 40 -10.99 -4.98 -3.94
CA ARG A 40 -11.38 -4.49 -5.27
C ARG A 40 -10.17 -4.19 -6.16
N THR A 41 -9.09 -3.67 -5.57
CA THR A 41 -7.82 -3.44 -6.26
C THR A 41 -7.11 -4.76 -6.57
N LEU A 42 -7.05 -5.69 -5.61
CA LEU A 42 -6.39 -6.98 -5.79
C LEU A 42 -7.08 -7.88 -6.82
N LEU A 43 -8.40 -7.81 -6.92
CA LEU A 43 -9.21 -8.53 -7.90
C LEU A 43 -9.29 -7.81 -9.25
N ASN A 44 -8.72 -6.60 -9.36
CA ASN A 44 -8.84 -5.73 -10.53
C ASN A 44 -10.30 -5.48 -10.93
N ILE A 45 -11.15 -5.21 -9.94
CA ILE A 45 -12.56 -4.89 -10.11
C ILE A 45 -12.76 -3.42 -9.77
N ARG A 46 -13.07 -2.61 -10.78
CA ARG A 46 -13.43 -1.20 -10.57
C ARG A 46 -14.87 -1.13 -10.12
N VAL A 47 -15.06 -0.90 -8.82
CA VAL A 47 -16.38 -0.83 -8.19
C VAL A 47 -16.36 0.14 -7.02
N THR A 48 -17.51 0.76 -6.80
CA THR A 48 -17.90 1.53 -5.62
C THR A 48 -19.22 0.96 -5.09
N LYS A 49 -19.68 1.37 -3.90
CA LYS A 49 -20.96 0.90 -3.36
C LYS A 49 -22.14 1.17 -4.30
N GLU A 50 -22.13 2.32 -4.97
CA GLU A 50 -23.18 2.75 -5.89
C GLU A 50 -23.20 1.92 -7.18
N THR A 51 -22.04 1.40 -7.60
CA THR A 51 -21.88 0.63 -8.84
C THR A 51 -21.78 -0.87 -8.62
N ALA A 52 -21.80 -1.31 -7.36
CA ALA A 52 -21.56 -2.71 -6.98
C ALA A 52 -22.62 -3.67 -7.51
N GLN A 53 -23.88 -3.25 -7.58
CA GLN A 53 -24.98 -4.09 -8.06
C GLN A 53 -24.91 -4.36 -9.56
N GLU A 54 -24.35 -3.42 -10.33
CA GLU A 54 -24.23 -3.50 -11.78
C GLU A 54 -22.96 -4.25 -12.24
N SER A 55 -21.97 -4.37 -11.35
CA SER A 55 -20.71 -5.05 -11.64
C SER A 55 -20.86 -6.57 -11.61
N GLU A 56 -21.01 -7.20 -12.78
CA GLU A 56 -21.11 -8.66 -12.90
C GLU A 56 -19.91 -9.37 -12.25
N ALA A 57 -18.70 -8.83 -12.42
CA ALA A 57 -17.48 -9.34 -11.82
C ALA A 57 -17.53 -9.32 -10.29
N TRP A 58 -17.98 -8.20 -9.69
CA TRP A 58 -18.11 -8.09 -8.24
C TRP A 58 -19.21 -9.00 -7.70
N GLN A 59 -20.37 -9.03 -8.36
CA GLN A 59 -21.48 -9.90 -7.98
C GLN A 59 -21.11 -11.39 -8.08
N SER A 60 -20.32 -11.78 -9.08
CA SER A 60 -19.77 -13.13 -9.20
C SER A 60 -18.87 -13.50 -8.03
N PHE A 61 -17.94 -12.60 -7.67
CA PHE A 61 -17.09 -12.77 -6.49
C PHE A 61 -17.91 -12.95 -5.20
N LEU A 62 -18.90 -12.06 -4.96
CA LEU A 62 -19.75 -12.11 -3.78
C LEU A 62 -20.60 -13.38 -3.69
N ARG A 63 -21.18 -13.83 -4.82
CA ARG A 63 -21.95 -15.09 -4.86
C ARG A 63 -21.09 -16.28 -4.50
N GLY A 64 -19.88 -16.36 -5.06
CA GLY A 64 -18.96 -17.43 -4.72
C GLY A 64 -18.52 -17.37 -3.25
N LEU A 65 -18.25 -16.17 -2.73
CA LEU A 65 -17.85 -15.98 -1.33
C LEU A 65 -18.95 -16.45 -0.35
N ARG A 66 -20.22 -16.21 -0.71
CA ARG A 66 -21.39 -16.61 0.09
C ARG A 66 -21.65 -18.12 0.05
N ASN A 67 -21.41 -18.75 -1.10
CA ASN A 67 -21.77 -20.15 -1.33
C ASN A 67 -20.63 -21.13 -1.01
N ALA A 68 -19.40 -20.64 -0.86
CA ALA A 68 -18.24 -21.48 -0.56
C ALA A 68 -18.27 -22.02 0.88
N SER A 69 -17.95 -23.30 1.06
CA SER A 69 -17.69 -23.90 2.37
C SER A 69 -16.45 -23.32 3.04
N GLU A 70 -15.48 -22.86 2.25
CA GLU A 70 -14.27 -22.18 2.69
C GLU A 70 -14.15 -20.79 2.04
N PRO A 71 -14.85 -19.76 2.56
CA PRO A 71 -14.90 -18.44 1.93
C PRO A 71 -13.53 -17.77 1.72
N ASN A 72 -12.60 -17.95 2.66
CA ASN A 72 -11.25 -17.39 2.54
C ASN A 72 -10.47 -18.07 1.41
N ARG A 73 -10.61 -19.40 1.27
CA ARG A 73 -10.00 -20.17 0.19
C ARG A 73 -10.57 -19.78 -1.15
N TRP A 74 -11.90 -19.66 -1.25
CA TRP A 74 -12.58 -19.16 -2.45
C TRP A 74 -12.04 -17.81 -2.89
N ALA A 75 -11.94 -16.84 -1.97
CA ALA A 75 -11.47 -15.50 -2.30
C ALA A 75 -10.02 -15.51 -2.80
N TYR A 76 -9.17 -16.34 -2.20
CA TYR A 76 -7.78 -16.50 -2.63
C TYR A 76 -7.65 -17.17 -4.00
N ASP A 77 -8.40 -18.26 -4.24
CA ASP A 77 -8.38 -18.92 -5.54
C ASP A 77 -8.94 -17.99 -6.63
N HIS A 78 -10.00 -17.23 -6.34
CA HIS A 78 -10.54 -16.24 -7.26
C HIS A 78 -9.55 -15.09 -7.54
N TYR A 79 -8.79 -14.66 -6.53
CA TYR A 79 -7.67 -13.73 -6.71
C TYR A 79 -6.63 -14.29 -7.68
N LEU A 80 -6.17 -15.54 -7.47
CA LEU A 80 -5.20 -16.19 -8.35
C LEU A 80 -5.72 -16.38 -9.78
N GLU A 81 -7.02 -16.61 -9.95
CA GLU A 81 -7.65 -16.69 -11.28
C GLU A 81 -7.56 -15.35 -12.00
N ARG A 82 -8.00 -14.26 -11.36
CA ARG A 82 -8.00 -12.93 -12.00
C ARG A 82 -6.59 -12.38 -12.22
N GLU A 83 -5.64 -12.71 -11.34
CA GLU A 83 -4.23 -12.36 -11.52
C GLU A 83 -3.62 -13.02 -12.77
N LYS A 84 -4.17 -14.14 -13.25
CA LYS A 84 -3.67 -14.77 -14.47
C LYS A 84 -3.85 -13.90 -15.70
N ASP A 85 -4.93 -13.14 -15.72
CA ASP A 85 -5.40 -12.33 -16.83
C ASP A 85 -4.79 -10.91 -16.84
N GLU A 86 -4.11 -10.52 -15.76
CA GLU A 86 -3.45 -9.22 -15.71
C GLU A 86 -2.15 -9.20 -16.53
N PRO A 87 -1.96 -8.18 -17.38
CA PRO A 87 -0.66 -7.95 -17.98
C PRO A 87 0.37 -7.70 -16.87
N PRO A 88 1.61 -8.21 -17.01
CA PRO A 88 2.65 -7.96 -16.02
C PRO A 88 2.80 -6.46 -15.77
N ILE A 89 2.86 -6.05 -14.48
CA ILE A 89 3.09 -4.66 -14.09
C ILE A 89 4.34 -4.18 -14.82
N ASN A 90 4.19 -3.25 -15.76
CA ASN A 90 5.31 -2.68 -16.50
C ASN A 90 6.31 -2.09 -15.49
N ALA A 91 7.45 -2.76 -15.32
CA ALA A 91 8.51 -2.32 -14.43
C ALA A 91 9.31 -1.13 -15.00
N GLN A 92 8.84 -0.52 -16.10
CA GLN A 92 9.66 0.35 -16.94
C GLN A 92 9.90 1.76 -16.40
N ASP A 93 9.18 2.22 -15.36
CA ASP A 93 9.33 3.61 -14.87
C ASP A 93 9.91 3.72 -13.45
N GLY A 94 10.52 2.64 -12.93
CA GLY A 94 11.04 2.57 -11.56
C GLY A 94 12.55 2.80 -11.44
N PHE A 95 12.95 3.55 -10.42
CA PHE A 95 14.33 3.67 -9.95
C PHE A 95 14.60 2.60 -8.88
N GLY A 96 14.53 1.33 -9.26
CA GLY A 96 14.66 0.21 -8.32
C GLY A 96 13.43 0.09 -7.42
N CYS A 97 13.58 0.31 -6.11
CA CYS A 97 12.46 0.22 -5.16
C CYS A 97 11.55 1.46 -5.16
N PHE A 98 11.92 2.54 -5.85
CA PHE A 98 11.17 3.79 -5.86
C PHE A 98 10.67 4.14 -7.26
N TRP A 99 9.53 4.81 -7.33
CA TRP A 99 9.04 5.52 -8.53
C TRP A 99 8.22 6.73 -8.07
N TYR A 100 7.83 7.58 -9.02
CA TYR A 100 6.99 8.72 -8.72
C TYR A 100 5.80 8.84 -9.67
N SER A 101 4.80 9.61 -9.24
CA SER A 101 3.74 10.12 -10.11
C SER A 101 3.80 11.64 -10.13
N TYR A 102 3.61 12.22 -11.31
CA TYR A 102 3.60 13.66 -11.52
C TYR A 102 2.76 14.01 -12.79
N PRO A 103 2.01 15.12 -12.80
CA PRO A 103 1.61 15.91 -11.63
C PRO A 103 0.67 15.08 -10.74
N PHE A 104 0.82 15.18 -9.42
CA PHE A 104 -0.09 14.47 -8.52
C PHE A 104 -1.34 15.33 -8.24
N ARG A 105 -2.51 14.82 -8.63
CA ARG A 105 -3.82 15.51 -8.47
C ARG A 105 -3.85 16.90 -9.13
N ASN A 106 -3.21 17.04 -10.29
CA ASN A 106 -3.13 18.28 -11.07
C ASN A 106 -2.40 19.44 -10.35
N GLU A 107 -1.62 19.14 -9.31
CA GLU A 107 -0.72 20.09 -8.65
C GLU A 107 0.74 19.81 -9.05
N PRO A 108 1.66 20.79 -8.98
CA PRO A 108 3.10 20.62 -9.24
C PRO A 108 3.79 19.83 -8.12
N ARG A 109 3.25 18.65 -7.84
CA ARG A 109 3.59 17.80 -6.71
C ARG A 109 4.02 16.43 -7.20
N VAL A 110 5.19 16.01 -6.75
CA VAL A 110 5.74 14.68 -6.97
C VAL A 110 5.24 13.77 -5.87
N ARG A 111 4.51 12.71 -6.21
CA ARG A 111 4.15 11.66 -5.25
C ARG A 111 5.18 10.54 -5.30
N LEU A 112 5.95 10.37 -4.22
CA LEU A 112 6.87 9.24 -4.06
C LEU A 112 6.11 7.96 -3.71
N HIS A 113 6.54 6.87 -4.33
CA HIS A 113 6.06 5.53 -4.07
C HIS A 113 7.21 4.57 -3.79
N PHE A 114 6.94 3.51 -3.03
CA PHE A 114 7.90 2.47 -2.71
C PHE A 114 7.28 1.09 -2.90
N ARG A 115 8.08 0.17 -3.42
CA ARG A 115 7.80 -1.28 -3.47
C ARG A 115 9.10 -1.99 -3.20
N ASN A 116 9.01 -3.16 -2.59
CA ASN A 116 10.19 -3.99 -2.47
C ASN A 116 10.48 -4.70 -3.80
N ALA A 117 11.38 -4.12 -4.59
CA ALA A 117 11.94 -4.71 -5.80
C ALA A 117 13.38 -5.25 -5.58
N ASP A 118 13.82 -5.34 -4.32
CA ASP A 118 15.19 -5.75 -4.00
C ASP A 118 15.32 -7.28 -4.05
N THR A 119 16.23 -7.76 -4.89
CA THR A 119 16.48 -9.20 -5.11
C THR A 119 17.71 -9.72 -4.38
N SER A 120 18.38 -8.91 -3.55
CA SER A 120 19.63 -9.29 -2.87
C SER A 120 19.46 -10.35 -1.77
N GLY A 121 18.22 -10.77 -1.46
CA GLY A 121 17.90 -11.63 -0.32
C GLY A 121 17.99 -10.92 1.04
N LYS A 122 18.47 -9.67 1.08
CA LYS A 122 18.46 -8.82 2.27
C LYS A 122 17.16 -8.03 2.36
N GLY A 123 16.82 -7.53 3.55
CA GLY A 123 15.71 -6.60 3.70
C GLY A 123 15.95 -5.34 2.87
N ALA A 124 14.99 -4.92 2.04
CA ALA A 124 15.14 -3.74 1.17
C ALA A 124 15.41 -2.44 1.94
N LEU A 125 14.99 -2.40 3.20
CA LEU A 125 15.23 -1.32 4.15
C LEU A 125 16.22 -1.75 5.26
N SER A 126 17.09 -2.72 5.02
CA SER A 126 18.17 -3.03 5.97
C SER A 126 19.27 -1.95 5.91
N LEU A 127 20.14 -1.92 6.93
CA LEU A 127 21.29 -1.01 6.95
C LEU A 127 22.22 -1.23 5.74
N GLU A 128 22.44 -2.49 5.36
CA GLU A 128 23.26 -2.88 4.20
C GLU A 128 22.74 -2.29 2.88
N ARG A 129 21.44 -2.01 2.79
CA ARG A 129 20.79 -1.52 1.56
C ARG A 129 20.58 -0.01 1.54
N VAL A 130 20.96 0.72 2.59
CA VAL A 130 20.78 2.18 2.66
C VAL A 130 21.46 2.91 1.50
N GLY A 131 22.72 2.54 1.20
CA GLY A 131 23.45 3.16 0.09
C GLY A 131 22.73 2.98 -1.25
N VAL A 132 22.16 1.78 -1.49
CA VAL A 132 21.40 1.47 -2.71
C VAL A 132 20.10 2.28 -2.76
N ARG A 133 19.32 2.31 -1.66
CA ARG A 133 18.09 3.11 -1.58
C ARG A 133 18.35 4.60 -1.79
N ARG A 134 19.43 5.14 -1.25
CA ARG A 134 19.82 6.54 -1.46
C ARG A 134 20.21 6.80 -2.91
N HIS A 135 20.96 5.89 -3.54
CA HIS A 135 21.30 6.01 -4.96
C HIS A 135 20.06 6.00 -5.85
N GLU A 136 19.12 5.09 -5.59
CA GLU A 136 17.82 5.02 -6.27
C GLU A 136 17.04 6.34 -6.18
N LEU A 137 16.91 6.90 -4.96
CA LEU A 137 16.26 8.20 -4.74
C LEU A 137 17.01 9.36 -5.43
N THR A 138 18.34 9.37 -5.42
CA THR A 138 19.13 10.38 -6.14
C THR A 138 18.83 10.34 -7.64
N ARG A 139 18.80 9.16 -8.27
CA ARG A 139 18.47 9.04 -9.69
C ARG A 139 17.04 9.50 -9.98
N LEU A 140 16.09 9.10 -9.13
CA LEU A 140 14.69 9.51 -9.23
C LEU A 140 14.56 11.04 -9.22
N LEU A 141 15.20 11.70 -8.25
CA LEU A 141 15.11 13.15 -8.11
C LEU A 141 15.83 13.91 -9.23
N ARG A 142 16.90 13.36 -9.81
CA ARG A 142 17.52 13.93 -11.02
C ARG A 142 16.57 13.86 -12.22
N ASP A 143 15.91 12.71 -12.41
CA ASP A 143 14.93 12.54 -13.48
C ASP A 143 13.74 13.51 -13.32
N VAL A 144 13.22 13.66 -12.10
CA VAL A 144 12.19 14.67 -11.78
C VAL A 144 12.69 16.07 -12.14
N ARG A 145 13.91 16.44 -11.74
CA ARG A 145 14.46 17.76 -12.02
C ARG A 145 14.59 18.05 -13.51
N GLU A 146 15.00 17.04 -14.30
CA GLU A 146 15.20 17.17 -15.75
C GLU A 146 13.87 17.23 -16.51
N LYS A 147 12.90 16.38 -16.14
CA LYS A 147 11.63 16.26 -16.86
C LYS A 147 10.52 17.19 -16.35
N HIS A 148 10.59 17.57 -15.09
CA HIS A 148 9.57 18.33 -14.37
C HIS A 148 10.23 19.44 -13.54
N PRO A 149 10.97 20.38 -14.16
CA PRO A 149 11.64 21.46 -13.45
C PRO A 149 10.67 22.37 -12.68
N GLU A 150 9.39 22.35 -13.02
CA GLU A 150 8.30 23.08 -12.38
C GLU A 150 7.72 22.37 -11.15
N ALA A 151 8.18 21.17 -10.81
CA ALA A 151 7.78 20.50 -9.58
C ALA A 151 8.20 21.32 -8.34
N GLU A 152 7.25 21.56 -7.43
CA GLU A 152 7.45 22.39 -6.24
C GLU A 152 7.63 21.55 -4.98
N THR A 153 6.82 20.50 -4.82
CA THR A 153 6.76 19.71 -3.59
C THR A 153 6.90 18.22 -3.83
N VAL A 154 7.44 17.54 -2.83
CA VAL A 154 7.49 16.07 -2.77
C VAL A 154 6.56 15.63 -1.66
N ARG A 155 5.70 14.64 -1.94
CA ARG A 155 4.74 14.05 -1.00
C ARG A 155 4.88 12.54 -0.94
N GLY A 156 4.69 12.00 0.26
CA GLY A 156 4.59 10.56 0.53
C GLY A 156 3.21 10.13 1.01
N GLY A 157 3.01 8.83 1.17
CA GLY A 157 1.86 8.25 1.86
C GLY A 157 2.07 6.77 2.10
N SER A 158 2.44 6.38 3.31
CA SER A 158 2.69 4.97 3.66
C SER A 158 2.78 4.77 5.18
N TRP A 159 2.38 3.58 5.64
CA TRP A 159 2.69 3.06 6.97
C TRP A 159 4.21 2.99 7.23
N LEU A 160 5.05 2.86 6.19
CA LEU A 160 6.51 2.75 6.34
C LEU A 160 7.15 3.99 7.00
N TYR A 161 6.51 5.15 6.95
CA TYR A 161 7.01 6.35 7.64
C TYR A 161 6.97 6.25 9.17
N ASN A 162 6.35 5.20 9.73
CA ASN A 162 6.40 4.88 11.16
C ASN A 162 7.69 4.15 11.57
N ILE A 163 8.46 3.59 10.63
CA ILE A 163 9.67 2.81 10.95
C ILE A 163 10.94 3.59 10.63
N ASP A 164 11.89 3.59 11.57
CA ASP A 164 13.19 4.28 11.42
C ASP A 164 13.94 3.87 10.16
N ALA A 165 13.76 2.61 9.76
CA ALA A 165 14.41 2.04 8.61
C ALA A 165 14.07 2.73 7.28
N TYR A 166 12.84 3.21 7.16
CA TYR A 166 12.40 3.99 6.00
C TYR A 166 12.68 5.48 6.20
N ARG A 167 12.38 6.00 7.39
CA ARG A 167 12.53 7.43 7.73
C ARG A 167 13.93 7.97 7.44
N ARG A 168 14.99 7.23 7.81
CA ARG A 168 16.39 7.63 7.62
C ARG A 168 16.81 7.92 6.17
N LEU A 169 15.99 7.55 5.18
CA LEU A 169 16.27 7.82 3.77
C LEU A 169 15.98 9.28 3.39
N PHE A 170 15.12 9.97 4.13
CA PHE A 170 14.53 11.24 3.72
C PHE A 170 15.14 12.45 4.45
N PRO A 171 14.98 13.68 3.90
CA PRO A 171 15.38 14.92 4.58
C PRO A 171 14.62 15.11 5.90
N LEU A 172 15.23 15.79 6.87
CA LEU A 172 14.60 16.03 8.18
C LEU A 172 13.34 16.89 8.06
N GLU A 173 13.33 17.88 7.15
CA GLU A 173 12.21 18.79 6.93
C GLU A 173 10.99 18.06 6.37
N TYR A 174 11.22 17.06 5.50
CA TYR A 174 10.19 16.18 5.01
C TYR A 174 9.60 15.31 6.13
N LEU A 175 10.46 14.79 7.01
CA LEU A 175 9.99 14.00 8.16
C LEU A 175 9.29 14.87 9.21
N ALA A 176 9.71 16.12 9.39
CA ALA A 176 9.11 17.06 10.33
C ALA A 176 7.70 17.49 9.92
N SER A 177 7.37 17.46 8.63
CA SER A 177 6.02 17.79 8.13
C SER A 177 5.04 16.61 8.16
N THR A 178 5.48 15.45 8.65
CA THR A 178 4.68 14.23 8.69
C THR A 178 3.41 14.42 9.52
N LYS A 179 2.25 14.08 8.93
CA LYS A 179 0.97 14.05 9.63
C LYS A 179 0.32 12.66 9.52
N PRO A 180 -0.31 12.13 10.58
CA PRO A 180 -1.17 10.97 10.45
C PRO A 180 -2.40 11.34 9.63
N VAL A 181 -2.85 10.40 8.80
CA VAL A 181 -4.06 10.55 7.98
C VAL A 181 -5.03 9.39 8.20
N GLY A 182 -4.83 8.67 9.31
CA GLY A 182 -5.65 7.54 9.73
C GLY A 182 -5.37 6.26 8.97
N TYR A 183 -6.40 5.42 8.94
CA TYR A 183 -6.36 4.08 8.37
C TYR A 183 -6.97 4.13 6.97
N GLU A 184 -6.12 4.26 5.95
CA GLU A 184 -6.55 4.27 4.54
C GLU A 184 -6.88 2.83 4.08
N LEU A 185 -8.00 2.29 4.58
CA LEU A 185 -8.40 0.88 4.50
C LEU A 185 -8.53 0.32 3.07
N GLU A 186 -8.57 1.16 2.05
CA GLU A 186 -8.68 0.72 0.66
C GLU A 186 -7.32 0.58 -0.05
N PHE A 187 -6.21 0.92 0.62
CA PHE A 187 -4.93 1.15 -0.07
C PHE A 187 -3.76 0.34 0.47
N TRP A 188 -2.84 0.01 -0.45
CA TRP A 188 -1.51 -0.56 -0.15
C TRP A 188 -0.74 0.22 0.93
N ALA A 189 -0.97 1.54 1.00
CA ALA A 189 -0.33 2.43 1.95
C ALA A 189 -0.56 2.03 3.41
N LEU A 190 -1.65 1.31 3.71
CA LEU A 190 -1.93 0.73 5.02
C LEU A 190 -1.62 -0.77 5.06
N TRP A 191 -2.20 -1.54 4.14
CA TRP A 191 -2.18 -3.02 4.19
C TRP A 191 -0.79 -3.62 4.02
N GLY A 192 0.15 -2.93 3.39
CA GLY A 192 1.51 -3.43 3.18
C GLY A 192 2.24 -3.83 4.48
N GLN A 193 1.76 -3.42 5.67
CA GLN A 193 2.33 -3.79 6.97
C GLN A 193 2.19 -5.28 7.31
N PHE A 194 1.32 -6.01 6.62
CA PHE A 194 1.19 -7.46 6.75
C PHE A 194 2.10 -8.26 5.82
N LEU A 195 2.98 -7.57 5.10
CA LEU A 195 3.89 -8.19 4.15
C LEU A 195 5.34 -7.83 4.46
N ARG A 196 6.20 -8.82 4.29
CA ARG A 196 7.66 -8.69 4.28
C ARG A 196 8.16 -8.68 2.84
N GLY A 197 9.48 -8.55 2.69
CA GLY A 197 10.10 -8.52 1.37
C GLY A 197 9.78 -9.73 0.51
N GLY A 198 9.55 -9.49 -0.78
CA GLY A 198 9.12 -10.51 -1.74
C GLY A 198 7.68 -10.99 -1.53
N PHE A 199 6.81 -10.13 -0.98
CA PHE A 199 5.40 -10.44 -0.70
C PHE A 199 5.19 -11.63 0.25
N ARG A 200 6.16 -11.94 1.11
CA ARG A 200 5.98 -12.96 2.15
C ARG A 200 5.06 -12.45 3.24
N PRO A 201 4.20 -13.27 3.85
CA PRO A 201 3.32 -12.83 4.92
C PRO A 201 4.13 -12.51 6.18
N ASP A 202 3.76 -11.43 6.87
CA ASP A 202 4.21 -11.15 8.24
C ASP A 202 3.26 -11.84 9.23
N ILE A 203 3.46 -13.15 9.43
CA ILE A 203 2.58 -13.99 10.26
C ILE A 203 2.41 -13.43 11.67
N GLU A 204 3.46 -12.83 12.23
CA GLU A 204 3.41 -12.24 13.57
C GLU A 204 2.49 -11.01 13.61
N ALA A 205 2.62 -10.11 12.63
CA ALA A 205 1.74 -8.94 12.51
C ALA A 205 0.29 -9.35 12.23
N ILE A 206 0.08 -10.35 11.37
CA ILE A 206 -1.25 -10.88 11.04
C ILE A 206 -1.91 -11.48 12.29
N ASN A 207 -1.22 -12.35 13.03
CA ASN A 207 -1.77 -12.99 14.23
C ASN A 207 -2.12 -11.98 15.32
N ARG A 208 -1.25 -10.98 15.55
CA ARG A 208 -1.55 -9.89 16.49
C ARG A 208 -2.81 -9.14 16.09
N PHE A 209 -2.90 -8.76 14.82
CA PHE A 209 -4.05 -8.03 14.30
C PHE A 209 -5.34 -8.85 14.41
N GLN A 210 -5.32 -10.11 14.02
CA GLN A 210 -6.48 -11.01 14.12
C GLN A 210 -6.94 -11.21 15.57
N THR A 211 -6.00 -11.33 16.51
CA THR A 211 -6.33 -11.42 17.93
C THR A 211 -6.98 -10.13 18.43
N ALA A 212 -6.47 -8.97 18.01
CA ALA A 212 -6.97 -7.67 18.43
C ALA A 212 -8.38 -7.38 17.88
N ILE A 213 -8.62 -7.62 16.58
CA ILE A 213 -9.95 -7.38 15.99
C ILE A 213 -11.02 -8.30 16.58
N ALA A 214 -10.65 -9.51 17.01
CA ALA A 214 -11.58 -10.46 17.62
C ALA A 214 -12.17 -9.97 18.96
N ILE A 215 -11.47 -9.05 19.64
CA ILE A 215 -11.91 -8.47 20.92
C ILE A 215 -12.25 -6.98 20.84
N ALA A 216 -12.15 -6.36 19.66
CA ALA A 216 -12.52 -4.96 19.46
C ALA A 216 -14.05 -4.79 19.55
N ASP A 217 -14.54 -3.79 20.28
CA ASP A 217 -15.97 -3.62 20.57
C ASP A 217 -16.63 -2.50 19.75
N SER A 218 -15.85 -1.79 18.93
CA SER A 218 -16.34 -0.75 18.02
C SER A 218 -15.57 -0.74 16.69
N PRO A 219 -16.16 -0.20 15.61
CA PRO A 219 -15.45 -0.02 14.34
C PRO A 219 -14.15 0.78 14.51
N GLU A 220 -14.15 1.82 15.34
CA GLU A 220 -12.99 2.66 15.61
C GLU A 220 -11.87 1.89 16.35
N GLU A 221 -12.23 1.01 17.29
CA GLU A 221 -11.26 0.12 17.94
C GLU A 221 -10.69 -0.92 16.97
N CYS A 222 -11.53 -1.43 16.06
CA CYS A 222 -11.11 -2.36 15.02
C CYS A 222 -10.07 -1.71 14.09
N GLU A 223 -10.28 -0.45 13.69
CA GLU A 223 -9.30 0.33 12.93
C GLU A 223 -8.00 0.57 13.73
N ARG A 224 -8.10 0.82 15.04
CA ARG A 224 -6.91 0.98 15.90
C ARG A 224 -6.11 -0.30 16.11
N CYS A 225 -6.60 -1.46 15.66
CA CYS A 225 -5.85 -2.71 15.72
C CYS A 225 -4.67 -2.74 14.74
N PHE A 226 -4.66 -1.92 13.69
CA PHE A 226 -3.50 -1.78 12.82
C PHE A 226 -2.32 -1.25 13.62
N THR A 227 -1.14 -1.88 13.47
CA THR A 227 0.07 -1.47 14.20
C THR A 227 0.48 -0.04 13.83
N TYR A 228 0.26 0.33 12.57
CA TYR A 228 0.65 1.63 12.03
C TYR A 228 -0.50 2.29 11.28
N GLU A 229 -0.69 3.59 11.53
CA GLU A 229 -1.46 4.48 10.67
C GLU A 229 -0.68 4.82 9.39
N VAL A 230 -1.38 5.31 8.38
CA VAL A 230 -0.71 5.95 7.24
C VAL A 230 -0.24 7.33 7.67
N LEU A 231 1.04 7.61 7.40
CA LEU A 231 1.59 8.94 7.56
C LEU A 231 1.86 9.59 6.20
N ARG A 232 1.75 10.92 6.17
CA ARG A 232 1.82 11.74 4.96
C ARG A 232 2.77 12.94 5.14
N PRO A 233 4.07 12.74 4.92
CA PRO A 233 5.02 13.83 4.80
C PRO A 233 4.88 14.56 3.46
N GLU A 234 5.13 15.87 3.49
CA GLU A 234 5.20 16.74 2.32
C GLU A 234 6.09 17.95 2.58
N CYS A 235 7.04 18.23 1.69
CA CYS A 235 7.85 19.45 1.79
C CYS A 235 8.28 19.94 0.41
N ASP A 236 8.86 21.13 0.39
CA ASP A 236 9.51 21.71 -0.79
C ASP A 236 10.62 20.77 -1.32
N ILE A 237 10.61 20.55 -2.65
CA ILE A 237 11.56 19.67 -3.35
C ILE A 237 13.02 20.11 -3.22
N GLN A 238 13.27 21.39 -2.96
CA GLN A 238 14.61 21.93 -2.75
C GLN A 238 15.29 21.30 -1.52
N HIS A 239 14.54 20.90 -0.48
CA HIS A 239 15.12 20.14 0.64
C HIS A 239 15.64 18.77 0.19
N PHE A 240 14.96 18.11 -0.74
CA PHE A 240 15.45 16.86 -1.34
C PHE A 240 16.70 17.09 -2.17
N TYR A 241 16.72 18.10 -3.05
CA TYR A 241 17.91 18.39 -3.85
C TYR A 241 19.14 18.70 -2.98
N ARG A 242 18.97 19.48 -1.90
CA ARG A 242 20.04 19.72 -0.92
C ARG A 242 20.49 18.43 -0.23
N HIS A 243 19.55 17.65 0.32
CA HIS A 243 19.83 16.39 1.05
C HIS A 243 20.55 15.33 0.19
N PHE A 244 20.23 15.26 -1.10
CA PHE A 244 20.84 14.34 -2.05
C PHE A 244 21.98 14.95 -2.87
N LYS A 245 22.39 16.19 -2.57
CA LYS A 245 23.48 16.92 -3.26
C LYS A 245 23.29 16.97 -4.78
N ILE A 246 22.06 17.25 -5.22
CA ILE A 246 21.72 17.44 -6.63
C ILE A 246 21.90 18.93 -6.93
N LEU A 247 23.05 19.28 -7.51
CA LEU A 247 23.48 20.66 -7.77
C LEU A 247 22.58 21.39 -8.76
N ASN A 248 22.54 22.72 -8.64
CA ASN A 248 22.00 23.59 -9.67
C ASN A 248 22.90 23.55 -10.90
N ILE A 249 22.29 23.26 -12.06
CA ILE A 249 22.89 23.54 -13.36
C ILE A 249 22.77 25.04 -13.58
#